data_AF-A0AAD7P6H3-F1
#
_entry.id   AF-A0AAD7P6H3-F1
#
_cell.length_a   1.000
_cell.length_b   1.000
_cell.length_c   1.000
_cell.angle_alpha   90.00
_cell.angle_beta   90.00
_cell.angle_gamma   90.00
#
_symmetry.space_group_name_H-M   'P 1'
#
loop_
_entity.id
_entity.type
_entity.pdbx_description
1 polymer ?
#
loop_
_entity_poly.entity_id
_entity_poly.type
_entity_poly.pdbx_seq_one_letter_code
_entity_poly.pdbx_strand_id
1 'polypeptide(L)'
;MFVNAGGEVLNDADSGIVFLGDTFYEGGNILRTNEQIVGAGSYQFIYQSARLGNFCYRFDNLSPGYYIVDLHFTEIINTNGPKGIRVFNVYVQEEKVLADFDIFAIVGSNKPLQLINSRGSVRTMEHDYIKCSRCAAPVEVSPTQKKLVHAKSIAKYETKIKELTAQCQLKTKECYEAWMSLTATNEQLEMVRMELDNVTFKTISQDKTVEKQAENLRNISSRYEHDKMHWAVAINNLQEKVKLMKREHSQLSSEAHECTDSIP
;
A
#
# COMPACT_ATOMS: atom_id res chain seq x y z
N MET A 1 -19.78 14.94 -29.72
CA MET A 1 -18.53 14.32 -30.21
C MET A 1 -17.95 13.52 -29.04
N PHE A 2 -17.61 12.25 -29.25
CA PHE A 2 -17.04 11.39 -28.21
C PHE A 2 -15.66 10.92 -28.65
N VAL A 3 -14.67 11.03 -27.77
CA VAL A 3 -13.28 10.65 -28.04
C VAL A 3 -12.87 9.61 -27.01
N ASN A 4 -12.38 8.46 -27.47
CA ASN A 4 -11.95 7.36 -26.63
C ASN A 4 -10.48 7.52 -26.25
N ALA A 5 -10.18 8.15 -25.11
CA ALA A 5 -8.81 8.41 -24.67
C ALA A 5 -7.97 7.12 -24.54
N GLY A 6 -6.79 7.09 -25.18
CA GLY A 6 -5.95 5.89 -25.27
C GLY A 6 -6.55 4.73 -26.07
N GLY A 7 -7.69 4.95 -26.72
CA GLY A 7 -8.45 3.94 -27.44
C GLY A 7 -8.54 4.21 -28.94
N GLU A 8 -8.91 3.16 -29.67
CA GLU A 8 -9.16 3.24 -31.10
C GLU A 8 -10.60 3.69 -31.37
N VAL A 9 -10.90 3.96 -32.66
CA VAL A 9 -12.26 4.23 -33.12
C VAL A 9 -13.13 3.02 -32.82
N LEU A 10 -14.30 3.26 -32.21
CA LEU A 10 -15.26 2.21 -31.90
C LEU A 10 -16.64 2.61 -32.41
N ASN A 11 -17.16 1.77 -33.30
CA ASN A 11 -18.53 1.84 -33.78
C ASN A 11 -19.33 0.81 -32.99
N ASP A 12 -19.96 1.25 -31.92
CA ASP A 12 -20.90 0.41 -31.19
C ASP A 12 -22.24 0.42 -31.93
N ALA A 13 -22.49 -0.64 -32.70
CA ALA A 13 -23.68 -0.76 -33.55
C ALA A 13 -24.99 -0.79 -32.74
N ASP A 14 -24.94 -1.13 -31.45
CA ASP A 14 -26.12 -1.29 -30.60
C ASP A 14 -26.54 0.02 -29.91
N SER A 15 -25.64 0.99 -29.76
CA SER A 15 -25.95 2.27 -29.09
C SER A 15 -26.13 3.46 -30.03
N GLY A 16 -25.74 3.34 -31.30
CA GLY A 16 -25.77 4.45 -32.26
C GLY A 16 -24.79 5.58 -31.95
N ILE A 17 -23.91 5.41 -30.96
CA ILE A 17 -22.87 6.37 -30.60
C ILE A 17 -21.57 5.97 -31.26
N VAL A 18 -21.00 6.89 -32.04
CA VAL A 18 -19.67 6.73 -32.66
C VAL A 18 -18.63 7.36 -31.75
N PHE A 19 -17.70 6.54 -31.27
CA PHE A 19 -16.52 7.00 -30.53
C PHE A 19 -15.36 7.18 -31.50
N LEU A 20 -14.85 8.40 -31.60
CA LEU A 20 -13.62 8.69 -32.30
C LEU A 20 -12.43 8.10 -31.51
N GLY A 21 -11.41 7.65 -32.23
CA GLY A 21 -10.15 7.27 -31.62
C GLY A 21 -9.44 8.47 -31.00
N ASP A 22 -8.45 8.18 -30.17
CA ASP A 22 -7.66 9.20 -29.49
C ASP A 22 -6.74 9.96 -30.47
N THR A 23 -7.21 11.05 -31.09
CA THR A 23 -6.46 11.79 -32.13
C THR A 23 -6.20 13.26 -31.82
N PHE A 24 -6.90 13.84 -30.84
CA PHE A 24 -6.86 15.28 -30.55
C PHE A 24 -5.90 15.65 -29.41
N TYR A 25 -4.91 14.81 -29.12
CA TYR A 25 -4.05 14.95 -27.95
C TYR A 25 -2.68 15.54 -28.28
N GLU A 26 -2.05 16.16 -27.28
CA GLU A 26 -0.62 16.45 -27.27
C GLU A 26 0.00 15.94 -25.96
N GLY A 27 1.08 15.17 -26.05
CA GLY A 27 1.75 14.57 -24.90
C GLY A 27 1.01 13.38 -24.28
N GLY A 28 1.54 12.89 -23.16
CA GLY A 28 1.03 11.71 -22.44
C GLY A 28 1.30 10.36 -23.12
N ASN A 29 1.13 9.30 -22.35
CA ASN A 29 1.24 7.91 -22.79
C ASN A 29 -0.13 7.23 -22.74
N ILE A 30 -0.30 6.18 -23.54
CA ILE A 30 -1.50 5.35 -23.54
C ILE A 30 -1.32 4.21 -22.54
N LEU A 31 -2.38 3.89 -21.81
CA LEU A 31 -2.46 2.67 -21.02
C LEU A 31 -3.78 1.97 -21.30
N ARG A 32 -3.73 0.64 -21.28
CA ARG A 32 -4.89 -0.23 -21.41
C ARG A 32 -4.89 -1.29 -20.33
N THR A 33 -6.08 -1.73 -19.93
CA THR A 33 -6.29 -2.84 -19.02
C THR A 33 -7.35 -3.79 -19.57
N ASN A 34 -7.19 -5.08 -19.28
CA ASN A 34 -8.20 -6.09 -19.58
C ASN A 34 -9.08 -6.39 -18.35
N GLU A 35 -8.83 -5.72 -17.22
CA GLU A 35 -9.62 -5.87 -16.00
C GLU A 35 -11.06 -5.40 -16.20
N GLN A 36 -11.96 -5.97 -15.42
CA GLN A 36 -13.36 -5.56 -15.42
C GLN A 36 -13.53 -4.18 -14.78
N ILE A 37 -14.24 -3.27 -15.44
CA ILE A 37 -14.59 -1.97 -14.87
C ILE A 37 -15.97 -2.07 -14.22
N VAL A 38 -15.99 -2.14 -12.89
CA VAL A 38 -17.20 -2.34 -12.11
C VAL A 38 -18.07 -1.10 -12.17
N GLY A 39 -19.34 -1.28 -12.55
CA GLY A 39 -20.32 -0.18 -12.66
C GLY A 39 -20.23 0.65 -13.95
N ALA A 40 -19.48 0.20 -14.96
CA ALA A 40 -19.34 0.90 -16.24
C ALA A 40 -20.52 0.72 -17.22
N GLY A 41 -21.49 -0.14 -16.89
CA GLY A 41 -22.65 -0.41 -17.75
C GLY A 41 -22.25 -0.94 -19.12
N SER A 42 -23.02 -0.59 -20.16
CA SER A 42 -22.81 -1.05 -21.53
C SER A 42 -21.54 -0.51 -22.20
N TYR A 43 -20.90 0.51 -21.63
CA TYR A 43 -19.74 1.19 -22.21
C TYR A 43 -18.45 0.90 -21.44
N GLN A 44 -18.28 -0.32 -20.93
CA GLN A 44 -17.06 -0.70 -20.20
C GLN A 44 -15.76 -0.39 -20.97
N PHE A 45 -15.78 -0.56 -22.29
CA PHE A 45 -14.60 -0.42 -23.15
C PHE A 45 -13.94 0.98 -23.09
N ILE A 46 -14.70 2.06 -22.86
CA ILE A 46 -14.12 3.43 -22.79
C ILE A 46 -13.33 3.67 -21.50
N TYR A 47 -13.54 2.83 -20.48
CA TYR A 47 -12.81 2.89 -19.21
C TYR A 47 -11.71 1.82 -19.12
N GLN A 48 -11.48 1.06 -20.18
CA GLN A 48 -10.38 0.10 -20.27
C GLN A 48 -9.13 0.68 -20.96
N SER A 49 -9.25 1.87 -21.54
CA SER A 49 -8.13 2.65 -22.05
C SER A 49 -8.11 4.06 -21.45
N ALA A 50 -6.91 4.62 -21.29
CA ALA A 50 -6.73 5.98 -20.81
C ALA A 50 -5.42 6.60 -21.32
N ARG A 51 -5.34 7.94 -21.21
CA ARG A 51 -4.06 8.66 -21.23
C ARG A 51 -3.52 8.90 -19.83
N LEU A 52 -2.21 8.85 -19.70
CA LEU A 52 -1.50 9.12 -18.45
C LEU A 52 -0.29 10.04 -18.68
N GLY A 53 0.14 10.72 -17.61
CA GLY A 53 1.19 11.73 -17.65
C GLY A 53 0.64 13.12 -17.98
N ASN A 54 1.53 14.03 -18.38
CA ASN A 54 1.15 15.38 -18.76
C ASN A 54 0.69 15.40 -20.22
N PHE A 55 -0.56 15.76 -20.46
CA PHE A 55 -1.14 15.89 -21.79
C PHE A 55 -2.21 16.99 -21.82
N CYS A 56 -2.57 17.43 -23.02
CA CYS A 56 -3.76 18.23 -23.26
C CYS A 56 -4.54 17.69 -24.47
N TYR A 57 -5.81 18.07 -24.58
CA TYR A 57 -6.62 17.87 -25.76
C TYR A 57 -6.87 19.20 -26.44
N ARG A 58 -6.62 19.28 -27.74
CA ARG A 58 -6.89 20.47 -28.57
C ARG A 58 -7.83 20.11 -29.71
N PHE A 59 -8.96 20.80 -29.74
CA PHE A 59 -9.97 20.66 -30.77
C PHE A 59 -9.95 21.89 -31.66
N ASP A 60 -9.31 21.75 -32.83
CA ASP A 60 -9.22 22.81 -33.82
C ASP A 60 -10.52 22.91 -34.64
N ASN A 61 -10.77 24.08 -35.23
CA ASN A 61 -11.92 24.36 -36.11
C ASN A 61 -13.31 24.25 -35.45
N LEU A 62 -13.40 24.40 -34.13
CA LEU A 62 -14.68 24.62 -33.46
C LEU A 62 -15.21 26.03 -33.78
N SER A 63 -16.51 26.13 -34.08
CA SER A 63 -17.15 27.42 -34.24
C SER A 63 -17.11 28.22 -32.92
N PRO A 64 -17.05 29.55 -32.97
CA PRO A 64 -17.19 30.37 -31.77
C PRO A 64 -18.50 30.06 -31.04
N GLY A 65 -18.46 29.89 -29.72
CA GLY A 65 -19.63 29.50 -28.95
C GLY A 65 -19.30 28.88 -27.59
N TYR A 66 -20.37 28.47 -26.90
CA TYR A 66 -20.28 27.74 -25.63
C TYR A 66 -20.40 26.25 -25.87
N TYR A 67 -19.49 25.51 -25.26
CA TYR A 67 -19.40 24.07 -25.37
C TYR A 67 -19.52 23.45 -23.98
N ILE A 68 -20.17 22.29 -23.96
CA ILE A 68 -20.20 21.41 -22.79
C ILE A 68 -19.15 20.33 -23.01
N VAL A 69 -18.34 20.10 -21.99
CA VAL A 69 -17.29 19.09 -21.95
C VAL A 69 -17.59 18.16 -20.80
N ASP A 70 -17.76 16.89 -21.15
CA ASP A 70 -17.92 15.80 -20.20
C ASP A 70 -16.62 15.01 -20.17
N LEU A 71 -16.03 14.87 -18.98
CA LEU A 71 -14.77 14.18 -18.77
C LEU A 71 -15.02 12.86 -18.05
N HIS A 72 -14.44 11.79 -18.58
CA HIS A 72 -14.58 10.44 -18.07
C HIS A 72 -13.24 9.97 -17.50
N PHE A 73 -13.28 9.42 -16.30
CA PHE A 73 -12.12 9.01 -15.52
C PHE A 73 -12.27 7.59 -14.99
N THR A 74 -11.14 6.94 -14.77
CA THR A 74 -11.03 5.64 -14.11
C THR A 74 -9.60 5.49 -13.56
N GLU A 75 -9.46 4.87 -12.39
CA GLU A 75 -8.15 4.50 -11.85
C GLU A 75 -7.82 3.06 -12.25
N ILE A 76 -7.03 2.92 -13.32
CA ILE A 76 -6.54 1.65 -13.86
C ILE A 76 -5.01 1.49 -13.71
N ILE A 77 -4.32 2.48 -13.11
CA ILE A 77 -2.86 2.47 -12.90
C ILE A 77 -2.55 1.99 -11.48
N ASN A 78 -3.05 2.72 -10.49
CA ASN A 78 -2.78 2.48 -9.07
C ASN A 78 -3.94 1.69 -8.45
N THR A 79 -4.13 0.46 -8.90
CA THR A 79 -5.30 -0.34 -8.52
C THR A 79 -5.26 -0.87 -7.09
N ASN A 80 -4.07 -0.90 -6.47
CA ASN A 80 -3.81 -1.44 -5.12
C ASN A 80 -3.20 -0.41 -4.15
N GLY A 81 -2.91 0.81 -4.60
CA GLY A 81 -2.18 1.81 -3.82
C GLY A 81 -3.11 2.64 -2.93
N PRO A 82 -2.64 3.14 -1.77
CA PRO A 82 -3.45 4.06 -0.95
C PRO A 82 -3.83 5.33 -1.72
N LYS A 83 -4.91 5.98 -1.25
CA LYS A 83 -5.30 7.34 -1.65
C LYS A 83 -4.12 8.32 -1.53
N GLY A 84 -4.03 9.27 -2.45
CA GLY A 84 -3.01 10.31 -2.51
C GLY A 84 -1.83 10.03 -3.44
N ILE A 85 -1.77 8.87 -4.10
CA ILE A 85 -0.67 8.55 -5.02
C ILE A 85 -0.76 9.35 -6.33
N ARG A 86 -1.96 9.46 -6.89
CA ARG A 86 -2.19 10.16 -8.16
C ARG A 86 -3.16 11.31 -7.94
N VAL A 87 -2.58 12.50 -7.81
CA VAL A 87 -3.30 13.75 -7.57
C VAL A 87 -2.94 14.73 -8.69
N PHE A 88 -3.93 15.29 -9.38
CA PHE A 88 -3.70 16.21 -10.49
C PHE A 88 -4.75 17.31 -10.60
N ASN A 89 -4.43 18.36 -11.34
CA ASN A 89 -5.37 19.43 -11.67
C ASN A 89 -5.89 19.23 -13.10
N VAL A 90 -7.14 19.62 -13.36
CA VAL A 90 -7.72 19.64 -14.71
C VAL A 90 -8.09 21.07 -15.08
N TYR A 91 -7.75 21.46 -16.31
CA TYR A 91 -8.01 22.78 -16.84
C TYR A 91 -8.83 22.68 -18.14
N VAL A 92 -9.78 23.59 -18.33
CA VAL A 92 -10.54 23.76 -19.57
C VAL A 92 -10.43 25.23 -19.96
N GLN A 93 -9.90 25.51 -21.15
CA GLN A 93 -9.66 26.89 -21.61
C GLN A 93 -8.89 27.74 -20.57
N GLU A 94 -7.80 27.19 -20.02
CA GLU A 94 -6.95 27.79 -18.98
C GLU A 94 -7.61 27.96 -17.60
N GLU A 95 -8.91 27.75 -17.46
CA GLU A 95 -9.59 27.76 -16.17
C GLU A 95 -9.45 26.39 -15.48
N LYS A 96 -9.03 26.42 -14.21
CA LYS A 96 -8.92 25.20 -13.40
C LYS A 96 -10.32 24.72 -13.00
N VAL A 97 -10.75 23.59 -13.56
CA VAL A 97 -12.06 22.99 -13.29
C VAL A 97 -12.01 21.93 -12.18
N LEU A 98 -10.86 21.28 -11.98
CA LEU A 98 -10.61 20.38 -10.85
C LEU A 98 -9.26 20.70 -10.22
N ALA A 99 -9.22 20.74 -8.89
CA ALA A 99 -8.01 20.94 -8.09
C ALA A 99 -7.74 19.70 -7.23
N ASP A 100 -6.47 19.33 -7.11
CA ASP A 100 -5.99 18.22 -6.26
C ASP A 100 -6.84 16.94 -6.39
N PHE A 101 -7.18 16.59 -7.63
CA PHE A 101 -8.13 15.54 -7.96
C PHE A 101 -7.49 14.16 -7.86
N ASP A 102 -8.07 13.32 -7.00
CA ASP A 102 -7.69 11.92 -6.79
C ASP A 102 -8.89 11.01 -7.12
N ILE A 103 -8.82 10.32 -8.26
CA ILE A 103 -9.88 9.40 -8.71
C ILE A 103 -10.04 8.23 -7.74
N PHE A 104 -8.93 7.68 -7.25
CA PHE A 104 -8.94 6.51 -6.36
C PHE A 104 -9.58 6.85 -5.01
N ALA A 105 -9.33 8.04 -4.46
CA ALA A 105 -9.96 8.48 -3.22
C ALA A 105 -11.48 8.59 -3.32
N ILE A 106 -12.03 8.86 -4.52
CA ILE A 106 -13.46 9.07 -4.75
C ILE A 106 -14.17 7.75 -5.04
N VAL A 107 -13.69 6.97 -6.02
CA VAL A 107 -14.39 5.77 -6.49
C VAL A 107 -13.61 4.46 -6.26
N GLY A 108 -12.33 4.55 -5.91
CA GLY A 108 -11.41 3.41 -5.85
C GLY A 108 -10.89 3.01 -7.22
N SER A 109 -10.38 1.79 -7.33
CA SER A 109 -9.85 1.23 -8.58
C SER A 109 -10.93 0.63 -9.47
N ASN A 110 -10.69 0.65 -10.79
CA ASN A 110 -11.53 0.03 -11.81
C ASN A 110 -13.03 0.37 -11.70
N LYS A 111 -13.34 1.62 -11.36
CA LYS A 111 -14.70 2.17 -11.37
C LYS A 111 -14.75 3.48 -12.14
N PRO A 112 -15.82 3.72 -12.91
CA PRO A 112 -15.96 4.95 -13.68
C PRO A 112 -16.25 6.13 -12.77
N LEU A 113 -15.72 7.30 -13.13
CA LEU A 113 -16.07 8.58 -12.54
C LEU A 113 -16.25 9.60 -13.67
N GLN A 114 -17.32 10.39 -13.60
CA GLN A 114 -17.67 11.36 -14.64
C GLN A 114 -17.73 12.76 -14.04
N LEU A 115 -17.12 13.72 -14.74
CA LEU A 115 -17.35 15.15 -14.54
C LEU A 115 -18.16 15.65 -15.74
N ILE A 116 -19.45 15.86 -15.52
CA ILE A 116 -20.41 16.28 -16.56
C ILE A 116 -20.63 17.80 -16.48
N ASN A 117 -20.99 18.42 -17.60
CA ASN A 117 -21.39 19.83 -17.71
C ASN A 117 -20.26 20.84 -17.46
N SER A 118 -19.00 20.49 -17.73
CA SER A 118 -17.90 21.48 -17.70
C SER A 118 -18.05 22.45 -18.87
N ARG A 119 -17.95 23.75 -18.65
CA ARG A 119 -18.19 24.76 -19.69
C ARG A 119 -16.88 25.27 -20.27
N GLY A 120 -16.78 25.28 -21.60
CA GLY A 120 -15.72 25.94 -22.34
C GLY A 120 -16.29 26.99 -23.30
N SER A 121 -15.59 28.11 -23.49
CA SER A 121 -15.93 29.09 -24.52
C SER A 121 -14.87 29.14 -25.60
N VAL A 122 -15.27 29.00 -26.86
CA VAL A 122 -14.42 29.30 -28.02
C VAL A 122 -14.69 30.73 -28.42
N ARG A 123 -13.67 31.59 -28.31
CA ARG A 123 -13.76 33.00 -28.69
C ARG A 123 -13.36 33.15 -30.16
N THR A 124 -14.02 34.05 -30.89
CA THR A 124 -13.48 34.55 -32.15
C THR A 124 -12.11 35.18 -31.90
N MET A 125 -11.13 34.94 -32.78
CA MET A 125 -9.97 35.83 -32.88
C MET A 125 -10.45 37.17 -33.44
N GLU A 126 -11.13 37.96 -32.61
CA GLU A 126 -11.29 39.37 -32.88
C GLU A 126 -9.88 39.97 -32.83
N HIS A 127 -9.44 40.53 -33.96
CA HIS A 127 -8.35 41.48 -33.92
C HIS A 127 -8.78 42.59 -32.97
N ASP A 128 -8.16 42.67 -31.79
CA ASP A 128 -8.49 43.68 -30.78
C ASP A 128 -8.43 45.10 -31.39
N TYR A 129 -9.59 45.67 -31.73
CA TYR A 129 -9.73 47.10 -32.01
C TYR A 129 -10.28 47.79 -30.76
N ILE A 130 -9.44 48.61 -30.13
CA ILE A 130 -9.87 49.49 -29.05
C ILE A 130 -10.66 50.64 -29.71
N LYS A 131 -11.95 50.76 -29.40
CA LYS A 131 -12.78 51.88 -29.85
C LYS A 131 -12.37 53.15 -29.11
N CYS A 132 -12.07 54.21 -29.87
CA CYS A 132 -11.78 55.52 -29.29
C CYS A 132 -12.98 56.03 -28.48
N SER A 133 -12.77 56.34 -27.20
CA SER A 133 -13.80 56.84 -26.28
C SER A 133 -14.38 58.21 -26.66
N ARG A 134 -13.82 58.88 -27.68
CA ARG A 134 -14.25 60.21 -28.14
C ARG A 134 -14.92 60.20 -29.51
N CYS A 135 -14.64 59.22 -30.38
CA CYS A 135 -15.17 59.21 -31.76
C CYS A 135 -15.64 57.84 -32.29
N ALA A 136 -15.57 56.77 -31.48
CA ALA A 136 -15.96 55.40 -31.86
C ALA A 136 -15.25 54.81 -33.10
N ALA A 137 -14.31 55.54 -33.71
CA ALA A 137 -13.49 55.04 -34.80
C ALA A 137 -12.54 53.93 -34.30
N PRO A 138 -12.30 52.88 -35.11
CA PRO A 138 -11.30 51.87 -34.79
C PRO A 138 -9.92 52.52 -34.78
N VAL A 139 -9.23 52.44 -33.64
CA VAL A 139 -7.84 52.90 -33.51
C VAL A 139 -6.94 51.68 -33.63
N GLU A 140 -6.01 51.72 -34.59
CA GLU A 140 -4.90 50.76 -34.61
C GLU A 140 -4.10 50.90 -33.31
N VAL A 141 -4.14 49.85 -32.48
CA VAL A 141 -3.28 49.77 -31.30
C VAL A 141 -1.83 49.81 -31.80
N SER A 142 -1.08 50.84 -31.41
CA SER A 142 0.26 51.04 -31.94
C SER A 142 1.11 49.79 -31.67
N PRO A 143 1.96 49.36 -32.63
CA PRO A 143 2.83 48.20 -32.46
C PRO A 143 3.67 48.28 -31.17
N THR A 144 3.96 49.50 -30.72
CA THR A 144 4.74 49.81 -29.51
C THR A 144 3.99 49.47 -28.22
N GLN A 145 2.67 49.70 -28.15
CA GLN A 145 1.86 49.35 -26.97
C GLN A 145 1.66 47.84 -26.83
N LYS A 146 1.40 47.12 -27.93
CA LYS A 146 1.32 45.65 -27.94
C LYS A 146 2.65 45.01 -27.52
N LYS A 147 3.78 45.52 -28.03
CA LYS A 147 5.12 45.08 -27.62
C LYS A 147 5.39 45.30 -26.12
N LEU A 148 4.96 46.43 -25.57
CA LEU A 148 5.15 46.73 -24.14
C LEU A 148 4.34 45.79 -23.24
N VAL A 149 3.08 45.50 -23.60
CA VAL A 149 2.22 44.57 -22.84
C VAL A 149 2.78 43.15 -22.92
N HIS A 150 3.18 42.68 -24.11
CA HIS A 150 3.83 41.38 -24.27
C HIS A 150 5.12 41.28 -23.46
N ALA A 151 6.00 42.29 -23.51
CA ALA A 151 7.24 42.30 -22.76
C ALA A 151 7.01 42.23 -21.24
N LYS A 152 5.99 42.92 -20.72
CA LYS A 152 5.61 42.84 -19.29
C LYS A 152 5.09 41.44 -18.92
N SER A 153 4.26 40.84 -19.76
CA SER A 153 3.76 39.47 -19.54
C SER A 153 4.89 38.45 -19.59
N ILE A 154 5.81 38.56 -20.56
CA ILE A 154 6.99 37.71 -20.68
C ILE A 154 7.86 37.82 -19.43
N ALA A 155 8.21 39.03 -19.00
CA ALA A 155 9.02 39.25 -17.80
C ALA A 155 8.35 38.67 -16.53
N LYS A 156 7.01 38.75 -16.43
CA LYS A 156 6.24 38.14 -15.34
C LYS A 156 6.36 36.61 -15.35
N TYR A 157 6.22 35.98 -16.51
CA TYR A 157 6.35 34.51 -16.63
C TYR A 157 7.78 34.05 -16.43
N GLU A 158 8.78 34.76 -16.94
CA GLU A 158 10.21 34.46 -16.70
C GLU A 158 10.54 34.50 -15.21
N THR A 159 10.04 35.50 -14.49
CA THR A 159 10.22 35.59 -13.04
C THR A 159 9.56 34.38 -12.34
N LYS A 160 8.35 34.00 -12.77
CA LYS A 160 7.65 32.84 -12.18
C LYS A 160 8.34 31.52 -12.50
N ILE A 161 8.91 31.36 -13.70
CA ILE A 161 9.70 30.18 -14.08
C ILE A 161 10.94 30.08 -13.20
N LYS A 162 11.67 31.18 -12.98
CA LYS A 162 12.85 31.19 -12.10
C LYS A 162 12.48 30.79 -10.67
N GLU A 163 11.41 31.38 -10.12
CA GLU A 163 10.89 31.05 -8.79
C GLU A 163 10.54 29.56 -8.67
N LEU A 164 9.76 29.03 -9.61
CA LEU A 164 9.36 27.62 -9.60
C LEU A 164 10.56 26.69 -9.79
N THR A 165 11.53 27.07 -10.61
CA THR A 165 12.75 26.30 -10.82
C THR A 165 13.55 26.19 -9.52
N ALA A 166 13.70 27.29 -8.78
CA ALA A 166 14.37 27.30 -7.49
C ALA A 166 13.64 26.41 -6.47
N GLN A 167 12.30 26.47 -6.43
CA GLN A 167 11.50 25.60 -5.56
C GLN A 167 11.65 24.12 -5.92
N CYS A 168 11.63 23.76 -7.21
CA CYS A 168 11.85 22.39 -7.64
C CYS A 168 13.24 21.87 -7.24
N GLN A 169 14.28 22.70 -7.36
CA GLN A 169 15.64 22.35 -6.93
C GLN A 169 15.72 22.10 -5.42
N LEU A 170 15.11 22.99 -4.61
CA LEU A 170 15.06 22.82 -3.17
C LEU A 170 14.33 21.53 -2.78
N LYS A 171 13.15 21.29 -3.37
CA LYS A 171 12.38 20.06 -3.12
C LYS A 171 13.11 18.79 -3.53
N THR A 172 13.90 18.86 -4.60
CA THR A 172 14.75 17.74 -5.03
C THR A 172 15.80 17.41 -3.97
N LYS A 173 16.42 18.43 -3.38
CA LYS A 173 17.40 18.26 -2.32
C LYS A 173 16.76 17.68 -1.05
N GLU A 174 15.61 18.20 -0.62
CA GLU A 174 14.86 17.67 0.53
C GLU A 174 14.49 16.20 0.34
N CYS A 175 14.00 15.83 -0.85
CA CYS A 175 13.68 14.44 -1.18
C CYS A 175 14.92 13.54 -1.14
N TYR A 176 16.06 14.02 -1.63
CA TYR A 176 17.31 13.26 -1.60
C TYR A 176 17.79 13.04 -0.16
N GLU A 177 17.76 14.07 0.68
CA GLU A 177 18.13 13.96 2.10
C GLU A 177 17.21 12.99 2.85
N ALA A 178 15.89 13.08 2.61
CA ALA A 178 14.92 12.13 3.18
C ALA A 178 15.17 10.69 2.71
N TRP A 179 15.47 10.49 1.42
CA TRP A 179 15.79 9.17 0.87
C TRP A 179 17.08 8.59 1.47
N MET A 180 18.13 9.39 1.63
CA MET A 180 19.37 8.98 2.29
C MET A 180 19.12 8.59 3.75
N SER A 181 18.34 9.39 4.48
CA SER A 181 17.97 9.08 5.87
C SER A 181 17.15 7.79 5.96
N LEU A 182 16.17 7.60 5.07
CA LEU A 182 15.35 6.39 5.03
C LEU A 182 16.20 5.15 4.73
N THR A 183 17.13 5.26 3.79
CA THR A 183 18.04 4.17 3.41
C THR A 183 18.91 3.77 4.60
N ALA A 184 19.51 4.74 5.30
CA ALA A 184 20.31 4.48 6.50
C ALA A 184 19.48 3.82 7.62
N THR A 185 18.24 4.26 7.85
CA THR A 185 17.37 3.63 8.85
C THR A 185 16.95 2.22 8.47
N ASN A 186 16.75 1.94 7.17
CA ASN A 186 16.42 0.60 6.69
C ASN A 186 17.61 -0.35 6.85
N GLU A 187 18.83 0.10 6.60
CA GLU A 187 20.05 -0.68 6.87
C GLU A 187 20.18 -1.03 8.36
N GLN A 188 19.91 -0.06 9.25
CA GLN A 188 19.89 -0.30 10.69
C GLN A 188 18.80 -1.31 11.10
N LEU A 189 17.61 -1.20 10.51
CA LEU A 189 16.51 -2.13 10.78
C LEU A 189 16.89 -3.56 10.40
N GLU A 190 17.56 -3.75 9.27
CA GLU A 190 17.99 -5.07 8.83
C GLU A 190 19.05 -5.68 9.76
N MET A 191 19.99 -4.87 10.28
CA MET A 191 20.93 -5.33 11.30
C MET A 191 20.22 -5.79 12.58
N VAL A 192 19.28 -4.99 13.10
CA VAL A 192 18.51 -5.34 14.31
C VAL A 192 17.66 -6.60 14.08
N ARG A 193 17.11 -6.76 12.88
CA ARG A 193 16.36 -7.96 12.49
C ARG A 193 17.24 -9.21 12.51
N MET A 194 18.44 -9.13 11.96
CA MET A 194 19.41 -10.24 12.00
C MET A 194 19.83 -10.57 13.44
N GLU A 195 20.04 -9.56 14.29
CA GLU A 195 20.33 -9.77 15.72
C GLU A 195 19.16 -10.46 16.43
N LEU A 196 17.92 -10.05 16.15
CA LEU A 196 16.72 -10.67 16.70
C LEU A 196 16.60 -12.15 16.29
N ASP A 197 16.85 -12.47 15.02
CA ASP A 197 16.82 -13.84 14.52
C ASP A 197 17.89 -14.71 15.21
N ASN A 198 19.11 -14.18 15.38
CA ASN A 198 20.20 -14.86 16.08
C ASN A 198 19.86 -15.12 17.56
N VAL A 199 19.31 -14.13 18.26
CA VAL A 199 18.87 -14.28 19.65
C VAL A 199 17.75 -15.31 19.74
N THR A 200 16.76 -15.25 18.85
CA THR A 200 15.63 -16.18 18.81
C THR A 200 16.11 -17.62 18.63
N PHE A 201 17.04 -17.85 17.70
CA PHE A 201 17.65 -19.16 17.48
C PHE A 201 18.37 -19.68 18.74
N LYS A 202 19.16 -18.82 19.40
CA LYS A 202 19.85 -19.18 20.65
C LYS A 202 18.86 -19.54 21.76
N THR A 203 17.80 -18.77 21.94
CA THR A 203 16.76 -19.03 22.95
C THR A 203 16.10 -20.39 22.69
N ILE A 204 15.67 -20.67 21.45
CA ILE A 204 15.05 -21.97 21.10
C ILE A 204 16.00 -23.14 21.36
N SER A 205 17.29 -22.97 21.08
CA SER A 205 18.30 -24.00 21.35
C SER A 205 18.48 -24.26 22.85
N GLN A 206 18.49 -23.19 23.64
CA GLN A 206 18.55 -23.26 25.10
C GLN A 206 17.30 -23.93 25.67
N ASP A 207 16.11 -23.54 25.22
CA ASP A 207 14.83 -24.12 25.66
C ASP A 207 14.79 -25.63 25.43
N LYS A 208 15.18 -26.10 24.23
CA LYS A 208 15.29 -27.54 23.93
C LYS A 208 16.25 -28.27 24.88
N THR A 209 17.36 -27.61 25.24
CA THR A 209 18.35 -28.19 26.15
C THR A 209 17.77 -28.29 27.56
N VAL A 210 17.09 -27.23 28.03
CA VAL A 210 16.43 -27.19 29.34
C VAL A 210 15.30 -28.22 29.42
N GLU A 211 14.49 -28.37 28.38
CA GLU A 211 13.44 -29.38 28.30
C GLU A 211 14.00 -30.80 28.44
N LYS A 212 15.09 -31.10 27.72
CA LYS A 212 15.78 -32.40 27.80
C LYS A 212 16.37 -32.64 29.20
N GLN A 213 16.95 -31.62 29.81
CA GLN A 213 17.46 -31.71 31.18
C GLN A 213 16.32 -31.96 32.18
N ALA A 214 15.19 -31.27 32.02
CA ALA A 214 14.01 -31.46 32.87
C ALA A 214 13.42 -32.87 32.72
N GLU A 215 13.39 -33.43 31.51
CA GLU A 215 12.97 -34.81 31.27
C GLU A 215 13.90 -35.82 31.95
N ASN A 216 15.21 -35.65 31.80
CA ASN A 216 16.19 -36.50 32.47
C ASN A 216 16.03 -36.47 33.99
N LEU A 217 15.81 -35.28 34.57
CA LEU A 217 15.55 -35.12 36.01
C LEU A 217 14.26 -35.83 36.44
N ARG A 218 13.16 -35.69 35.67
CA ARG A 218 11.91 -36.42 35.94
C ARG A 218 12.12 -37.94 35.91
N ASN A 219 12.88 -38.44 34.94
CA ASN A 219 13.18 -39.86 34.82
C ASN A 219 14.02 -40.38 36.00
N ILE A 220 15.04 -39.63 36.43
CA ILE A 220 15.84 -39.96 37.61
C ILE A 220 14.97 -39.97 38.87
N SER A 221 14.14 -38.93 39.06
CA SER A 221 13.25 -38.83 40.21
C SER A 221 12.25 -39.99 40.27
N SER A 222 11.68 -40.39 39.14
CA SER A 222 10.76 -41.52 39.05
C SER A 222 11.43 -42.84 39.44
N ARG A 223 12.64 -43.10 38.92
CA ARG A 223 13.42 -44.29 39.32
C ARG A 223 13.72 -44.29 40.82
N TYR A 224 14.14 -43.15 41.36
CA TYR A 224 14.43 -43.02 42.78
C TYR A 224 13.21 -43.34 43.66
N GLU A 225 12.03 -42.81 43.34
CA GLU A 225 10.81 -43.12 44.10
C GLU A 225 10.40 -44.59 43.94
N HIS A 226 10.57 -45.17 42.75
CA HIS A 226 10.32 -46.60 42.53
C HIS A 226 11.23 -47.48 43.40
N ASP A 227 12.54 -47.23 43.38
CA ASP A 227 13.52 -47.97 44.17
C ASP A 227 13.25 -47.80 45.67
N LYS A 228 12.91 -46.59 46.11
CA LYS A 228 12.55 -46.30 47.50
C LYS A 228 11.33 -47.11 47.95
N MET A 229 10.28 -47.21 47.12
CA MET A 229 9.13 -48.06 47.43
C MET A 229 9.52 -49.54 47.48
N HIS A 230 10.34 -50.00 46.53
CA HIS A 230 10.84 -51.38 46.50
C HIS A 230 11.62 -51.72 47.79
N TRP A 231 12.56 -50.86 48.19
CA TRP A 231 13.33 -51.05 49.41
C TRP A 231 12.46 -50.99 50.67
N ALA A 232 11.46 -50.11 50.73
CA ALA A 232 10.53 -50.08 51.86
C ALA A 232 9.77 -51.40 52.02
N VAL A 233 9.30 -51.99 50.92
CA VAL A 233 8.63 -53.30 50.92
C VAL A 233 9.60 -54.42 51.34
N ALA A 234 10.82 -54.42 50.81
CA ALA A 234 11.84 -55.42 51.15
C ALA A 234 12.21 -55.37 52.65
N ILE A 235 12.39 -54.16 53.20
CA ILE A 235 12.66 -53.96 54.62
C ILE A 235 11.50 -54.47 55.47
N ASN A 236 10.25 -54.14 55.11
CA ASN A 236 9.07 -54.63 55.85
C ASN A 236 9.00 -56.18 55.82
N ASN A 237 9.26 -56.81 54.67
CA ASN A 237 9.27 -58.28 54.57
C ASN A 237 10.35 -58.90 55.48
N LEU A 238 11.57 -58.35 55.46
CA LEU A 238 12.66 -58.80 56.32
C LEU A 238 12.32 -58.63 57.81
N GLN A 239 11.71 -57.49 58.18
CA GLN A 239 11.25 -57.26 59.55
C GLN A 239 10.24 -58.32 60.01
N GLU A 240 9.27 -58.68 59.16
CA GLU A 240 8.30 -59.73 59.48
C GLU A 240 8.94 -61.12 59.61
N LYS A 241 9.89 -61.46 58.72
CA LYS A 241 10.68 -62.71 58.86
C LYS A 241 11.48 -62.76 60.14
N VAL A 242 12.13 -61.66 60.53
CA VAL A 242 12.87 -61.57 61.79
C VAL A 242 11.94 -61.74 63.00
N LYS A 243 10.75 -61.13 62.98
CA LYS A 243 9.74 -61.35 64.04
C LYS A 243 9.30 -62.80 64.12
N LEU A 244 9.10 -63.48 62.98
CA LEU A 244 8.76 -64.90 62.95
C LEU A 244 9.87 -65.75 63.55
N MET A 245 11.11 -65.60 63.07
CA MET A 245 12.26 -66.36 63.59
C MET A 245 12.48 -66.14 65.09
N LYS A 246 12.25 -64.91 65.62
CA LYS A 246 12.31 -64.65 67.06
C LYS A 246 11.26 -65.41 67.86
N ARG A 247 10.04 -65.54 67.34
CA ARG A 247 8.97 -66.35 67.97
C ARG A 247 9.33 -67.83 67.97
N GLU A 248 9.76 -68.35 66.82
CA GLU A 248 10.17 -69.76 66.67
C GLU A 248 11.36 -70.09 67.59
N HIS A 249 12.38 -69.23 67.64
CA HIS A 249 13.51 -69.41 68.55
C HIS A 249 13.07 -69.43 70.03
N SER A 250 12.16 -68.54 70.42
CA SER A 250 11.64 -68.50 71.80
C SER A 250 10.85 -69.77 72.14
N GLN A 251 10.05 -70.27 71.20
CA GLN A 251 9.31 -71.52 71.36
C GLN A 251 10.25 -72.71 71.50
N LEU A 252 11.19 -72.89 70.57
CA LEU A 252 12.18 -73.97 70.62
C LEU A 252 13.02 -73.93 71.91
N SER A 253 13.37 -72.73 72.38
CA SER A 253 14.08 -72.56 73.65
C SER A 253 13.24 -73.01 74.85
N SER A 254 11.93 -72.77 74.84
CA SER A 254 11.01 -73.24 75.89
C SER A 254 10.88 -74.76 75.86
N GLU A 255 10.64 -75.33 74.67
CA GLU A 255 10.52 -76.79 74.47
C GLU A 255 11.80 -77.53 74.90
N ALA A 256 12.97 -76.95 74.63
CA ALA A 256 14.25 -77.51 75.08
C ALA A 256 14.38 -77.50 76.61
N HIS A 257 13.91 -76.45 77.29
CA HIS A 257 13.94 -76.36 78.75
C HIS A 257 12.97 -77.36 79.41
N GLU A 258 11.77 -77.51 78.85
CA GLU A 258 10.80 -78.52 79.30
C GLU A 258 11.34 -79.95 79.10
N CYS A 259 12.05 -80.21 78.00
CA CYS A 259 12.72 -81.49 77.77
C CYS A 259 13.80 -81.78 78.81
N THR A 260 14.57 -80.77 79.25
CA THR A 260 15.59 -80.97 80.30
C THR A 260 14.99 -81.25 81.67
N ASP A 261 13.84 -80.66 81.99
CA ASP A 261 13.15 -80.85 83.26
C ASP A 261 12.35 -82.18 83.33
N SER A 262 12.11 -82.82 82.17
CA SER A 262 11.35 -84.07 82.05
C SER A 262 12.21 -85.34 82.10
N ILE A 263 13.53 -85.21 82.33
CA ILE A 263 14.45 -86.35 82.50
C ILE A 263 14.49 -86.71 84.00
N PRO A 264 14.03 -87.92 84.41
CA PRO A 264 13.93 -88.34 85.82
C PRO A 264 15.26 -88.42 86.57
#